data_AF-A0A655X6D0-F1
#
_entry.id   AF-A0A655X6D0-F1
#
_cell.length_a   1.000
_cell.length_b   1.000
_cell.length_c   1.000
_cell.angle_alpha   90.00
_cell.angle_beta   90.00
_cell.angle_gamma   90.00
#
_symmetry.space_group_name_H-M   'P 1'
#
loop_
_entity.id
_entity.type
_entity.pdbx_description
1 polymer ?
#
loop_
_entity_poly.entity_id
_entity_poly.type
_entity_poly.pdbx_seq_one_letter_code
_entity_poly.pdbx_strand_id
1 'polypeptide(L)'
;MDTVIGESVIDCSGKFIICIKRLSRSRFADFLPSGKEYQPLCKLVEFILREQMAYDLELAMDEREAPLFCLDTRQNIALGWTSFLGQDAANKHVLIQVRQ
;
A
#
# COMPACT_ATOMS: atom_id res chain seq x y z
N MET A 1 36.85 -2.85 4.00
CA MET A 1 35.96 -2.98 5.17
C MET A 1 35.27 -1.64 5.30
N ASP A 2 34.05 -1.54 4.80
CA ASP A 2 33.25 -0.33 4.96
C ASP A 2 32.41 -0.52 6.23
N THR A 3 32.62 0.36 7.21
CA THR A 3 31.88 0.36 8.47
C THR A 3 31.17 1.69 8.57
N VAL A 4 29.85 1.64 8.64
CA VAL A 4 29.00 2.81 8.77
C VAL A 4 28.60 2.95 10.25
N ILE A 5 28.78 4.15 10.80
CA ILE A 5 28.40 4.51 12.17
C ILE A 5 27.22 5.49 12.07
N GLY A 6 26.09 5.15 12.66
CA GLY A 6 24.86 5.95 12.66
C GLY A 6 23.63 5.12 12.99
N GLU A 7 22.50 5.77 13.29
CA GLU A 7 21.22 5.11 13.60
C GLU A 7 20.52 4.54 12.36
N SER A 8 20.82 5.07 11.16
CA SER A 8 20.25 4.61 9.89
C SER A 8 21.25 4.69 8.74
N VAL A 9 21.06 3.84 7.73
CA VAL A 9 21.87 3.78 6.51
C VAL A 9 20.92 3.81 5.31
N ILE A 10 21.24 4.59 4.29
CA ILE A 10 20.45 4.68 3.06
C ILE A 10 20.76 3.47 2.19
N ASP A 11 19.76 2.67 1.88
CA ASP A 11 19.83 1.61 0.89
C ASP A 11 18.96 1.97 -0.31
N CYS A 12 19.54 1.86 -1.51
CA CYS A 12 18.87 2.12 -2.78
C CYS A 12 18.64 0.84 -3.59
N SER A 13 19.04 -0.32 -3.06
CA SER A 13 19.13 -1.57 -3.82
C SER A 13 18.33 -2.74 -3.24
N GLY A 14 18.03 -2.74 -1.94
CA GLY A 14 17.36 -3.84 -1.26
C GLY A 14 15.85 -3.74 -1.19
N LYS A 15 15.25 -2.62 -1.60
CA LYS A 15 13.80 -2.38 -1.47
C LYS A 15 13.15 -1.73 -2.69
N PHE A 16 11.98 -2.24 -3.08
CA PHE A 16 11.16 -1.65 -4.13
C PHE A 16 9.68 -1.54 -3.72
N ILE A 17 8.90 -0.79 -4.49
CA ILE A 17 7.46 -0.59 -4.23
C ILE A 17 6.66 -1.15 -5.40
N ILE A 18 5.65 -1.95 -5.10
CA ILE A 18 4.66 -2.40 -6.07
C ILE A 18 3.51 -1.41 -6.07
N CYS A 19 3.31 -0.69 -7.17
CA CYS A 19 2.24 0.30 -7.29
C CYS A 19 1.03 -0.30 -8.03
N ILE A 20 -0.12 -0.41 -7.35
CA ILE A 20 -1.40 -0.79 -7.95
C ILE A 20 -2.32 0.43 -7.92
N LYS A 21 -2.50 1.07 -9.09
CA LYS A 21 -3.24 2.32 -9.24
C LYS A 21 -4.59 2.09 -9.90
N ARG A 22 -5.47 3.11 -9.83
CA ARG A 22 -6.80 3.12 -10.45
C ARG A 22 -7.69 1.96 -9.98
N LEU A 23 -7.59 1.62 -8.71
CA LEU A 23 -8.44 0.58 -8.12
C LEU A 23 -9.85 1.13 -7.90
N SER A 24 -10.85 0.31 -8.21
CA SER A 24 -12.21 0.55 -7.70
C SER A 24 -12.21 0.42 -6.18
N ARG A 25 -13.22 0.98 -5.51
CA ARG A 25 -13.30 0.90 -4.05
C ARG A 25 -13.29 -0.53 -3.52
N SER A 26 -13.99 -1.45 -4.20
CA SER A 26 -14.04 -2.87 -3.82
C SER A 26 -12.66 -3.53 -3.95
N ARG A 27 -11.96 -3.30 -5.06
CA ARG A 27 -10.63 -3.86 -5.29
C ARG A 27 -9.59 -3.27 -4.35
N PHE A 28 -9.69 -1.98 -4.06
CA PHE A 28 -8.84 -1.34 -3.05
C PHE A 28 -8.99 -2.03 -1.69
N ALA A 29 -10.22 -2.23 -1.23
CA ALA A 29 -10.51 -2.93 0.03
C ALA A 29 -10.04 -4.39 0.03
N ASP A 30 -10.16 -5.08 -1.10
CA ASP A 30 -9.70 -6.45 -1.27
C ASP A 30 -8.17 -6.60 -1.13
N PHE A 31 -7.40 -5.57 -1.50
CA PHE A 31 -5.93 -5.54 -1.40
C PHE A 31 -5.39 -4.98 -0.08
N LEU A 32 -6.25 -4.45 0.80
CA LEU A 32 -5.84 -4.07 2.15
C LEU A 32 -5.43 -5.30 2.97
N PRO A 33 -4.64 -5.16 4.06
CA PRO A 33 -4.25 -6.29 4.90
C PRO A 33 -5.42 -7.13 5.45
N SER A 34 -6.60 -6.54 5.60
CA SER A 34 -7.84 -7.20 6.00
C SER A 34 -8.63 -7.81 4.83
N GLY A 35 -8.22 -7.54 3.60
CA GLY A 35 -8.87 -7.95 2.36
C GLY A 35 -8.42 -9.33 1.89
N LYS A 36 -9.27 -9.97 1.09
CA LYS A 36 -9.07 -11.36 0.64
C LYS A 36 -7.91 -11.53 -0.35
N GLU A 37 -7.52 -10.48 -1.07
CA GLU A 37 -6.52 -10.53 -2.15
C GLU A 37 -5.11 -10.18 -1.66
N TYR A 38 -4.97 -9.63 -0.47
CA TYR A 38 -3.67 -9.26 0.10
C TYR A 38 -2.72 -10.45 0.24
N GLN A 39 -3.18 -11.55 0.85
CA GLN A 39 -2.38 -12.75 1.03
C GLN A 39 -2.02 -13.45 -0.30
N PRO A 40 -2.96 -13.66 -1.24
CA PRO A 40 -2.64 -14.14 -2.58
C PRO A 40 -1.59 -13.29 -3.31
N LEU A 41 -1.72 -11.96 -3.24
CA LEU A 41 -0.77 -11.04 -3.85
C LEU A 41 0.62 -11.19 -3.25
N CYS A 42 0.75 -11.22 -1.93
CA CYS A 42 2.04 -11.40 -1.27
C CYS A 42 2.71 -12.71 -1.71
N LYS A 43 1.97 -13.82 -1.72
CA LYS A 43 2.48 -15.11 -2.18
C LYS A 43 2.91 -15.10 -3.65
N LEU A 44 2.18 -14.40 -4.51
CA LEU A 44 2.54 -14.27 -5.92
C LEU A 44 3.85 -13.48 -6.07
N VAL A 45 4.01 -12.39 -5.33
CA VAL A 45 5.22 -11.58 -5.33
C VAL A 45 6.41 -12.39 -4.82
N GLU A 46 6.25 -13.07 -3.68
CA GLU A 46 7.26 -13.97 -3.12
C GLU A 46 7.64 -15.11 -4.08
N PHE A 47 6.68 -15.64 -4.84
CA PHE A 47 6.95 -16.67 -5.84
C PHE A 47 7.75 -16.15 -7.03
N ILE A 48 7.49 -14.91 -7.47
CA ILE A 48 8.18 -14.30 -8.61
C ILE A 48 9.59 -13.83 -8.21
N LEU A 49 9.74 -13.33 -6.99
CA LEU A 49 11.02 -12.87 -6.46
C LEU A 49 11.94 -14.05 -6.16
N ARG A 50 12.98 -14.21 -6.98
CA ARG A 50 14.02 -15.22 -6.77
C ARG A 50 14.99 -14.87 -5.63
N GLU A 51 15.03 -13.61 -5.22
CA GLU A 51 15.92 -13.09 -4.17
C GLU A 51 15.11 -12.46 -3.02
N GLN A 52 15.70 -12.40 -1.82
CA GLN A 52 15.08 -11.86 -0.61
C GLN A 52 15.04 -10.33 -0.60
N MET A 53 14.49 -9.70 -1.63
CA MET A 53 14.31 -8.24 -1.65
C MET A 53 13.14 -7.83 -0.76
N ALA A 54 13.32 -6.74 -0.01
CA ALA A 54 12.25 -6.08 0.70
C ALA A 54 11.29 -5.43 -0.30
N TYR A 55 10.00 -5.39 0.02
CA TYR A 55 9.04 -4.68 -0.81
C TYR A 55 7.88 -4.11 0.00
N ASP A 56 7.36 -2.99 -0.50
CA ASP A 56 6.12 -2.37 -0.04
C ASP A 56 5.07 -2.41 -1.14
N LEU A 57 3.80 -2.25 -0.75
CA LEU A 57 2.66 -2.19 -1.66
C LEU A 57 2.03 -0.80 -1.57
N GLU A 58 2.04 -0.06 -2.67
CA GLU A 58 1.31 1.19 -2.83
C GLU A 58 -0.02 0.93 -3.55
N LEU A 59 -1.12 1.25 -2.88
CA LEU A 59 -2.46 1.14 -3.45
C LEU A 59 -3.02 2.54 -3.67
N ALA A 60 -3.52 2.83 -4.88
CA ALA A 60 -4.20 4.09 -5.18
C ALA A 60 -5.58 3.83 -5.80
N MET A 61 -6.60 4.48 -5.24
CA MET A 61 -7.98 4.42 -5.72
C MET A 61 -8.15 5.32 -6.95
N ASP A 62 -9.03 4.95 -7.88
CA ASP A 62 -9.43 5.86 -8.97
C ASP A 62 -10.14 7.08 -8.38
N GLU A 63 -9.80 8.27 -8.88
CA GLU A 63 -10.33 9.54 -8.37
C GLU A 63 -11.86 9.62 -8.45
N ARG A 64 -12.46 8.93 -9.43
CA ARG A 64 -13.92 8.86 -9.63
C ARG A 64 -14.61 7.94 -8.63
N GLU A 65 -13.88 7.00 -8.07
CA GLU A 65 -14.37 5.98 -7.13
C GLU A 65 -14.14 6.38 -5.66
N ALA A 66 -13.35 7.43 -5.43
CA ALA A 66 -12.99 7.87 -4.10
C ALA A 66 -14.22 8.45 -3.38
N PRO A 67 -14.69 7.81 -2.29
CA PRO A 67 -15.88 8.29 -1.58
C PRO A 67 -15.61 9.68 -0.99
N LEU A 68 -16.66 10.51 -0.92
CA LEU A 68 -16.66 11.66 -0.03
C LEU A 68 -16.46 11.12 1.39
N PHE A 69 -15.49 11.68 2.12
CA PHE A 69 -15.22 11.29 3.49
C PHE A 69 -16.47 11.51 4.35
N CYS A 70 -17.14 10.42 4.76
CA CYS A 70 -18.35 10.46 5.55
C CYS A 70 -18.22 9.49 6.71
N LEU A 71 -18.24 10.01 7.93
CA LEU A 71 -18.32 9.23 9.17
C LEU A 71 -19.73 8.63 9.31
N ASP A 72 -20.03 7.64 8.49
CA ASP A 72 -21.26 6.86 8.54
C ASP A 72 -20.91 5.40 8.84
N THR A 73 -21.66 4.77 9.74
CA THR A 73 -21.46 3.36 10.13
C THR A 73 -21.68 2.38 8.97
N ARG A 74 -22.32 2.83 7.89
CA ARG A 74 -22.52 2.05 6.65
C ARG A 74 -21.33 2.10 5.70
N GLN A 75 -20.49 3.12 5.80
CA GLN A 75 -19.29 3.27 4.99
C GLN A 75 -18.11 2.87 5.87
N ASN A 76 -17.70 1.61 5.77
CA ASN A 76 -16.58 1.05 6.55
C ASN A 76 -15.27 1.81 6.23
N ILE A 77 -15.02 2.92 6.93
CA ILE A 77 -13.83 3.77 6.79
C ILE A 77 -12.81 3.32 7.83
N ALA A 78 -11.66 2.86 7.36
CA ALA A 78 -10.53 2.51 8.19
C ALA A 78 -9.53 3.67 8.18
N LEU A 79 -9.20 4.18 9.37
CA LEU A 79 -8.24 5.28 9.54
C LEU A 79 -6.87 4.89 8.95
N GLY A 80 -6.27 5.78 8.17
CA GLY A 80 -5.00 5.54 7.47
C GLY A 80 -5.11 4.68 6.20
N TRP A 81 -6.27 4.06 5.94
CA TRP A 81 -6.47 3.15 4.80
C TRP A 81 -7.46 3.70 3.77
N THR A 82 -8.61 4.20 4.23
CA THR A 82 -9.68 4.74 3.38
C THR A 82 -10.20 6.10 3.86
N SER A 83 -9.56 6.65 4.90
CA SER A 83 -9.84 7.96 5.48
C SER A 83 -8.98 9.04 4.82
N PHE A 84 -9.34 9.46 3.61
CA PHE A 84 -8.65 10.57 2.93
C PHE A 84 -9.30 11.90 3.31
N LEU A 85 -8.51 12.80 3.92
CA LEU A 85 -8.96 14.15 4.25
C LEU A 85 -8.64 15.11 3.10
N GLY A 86 -9.62 15.93 2.72
CA GLY A 86 -9.48 16.91 1.64
C GLY A 86 -10.13 16.48 0.32
N GLN A 87 -10.51 17.47 -0.49
CA GLN A 87 -11.07 17.27 -1.83
C GLN A 87 -10.00 16.97 -2.88
N ASP A 88 -8.72 17.14 -2.53
CA ASP A 88 -7.62 16.94 -3.47
C ASP A 88 -7.45 15.44 -3.74
N ALA A 89 -7.85 15.01 -4.93
CA ALA A 89 -7.80 13.63 -5.37
C ALA A 89 -6.35 13.14 -5.58
N ALA A 90 -5.38 14.06 -5.64
CA ALA A 90 -3.99 13.79 -5.95
C ALA A 90 -3.26 12.90 -4.93
N ASN A 91 -3.78 12.78 -3.69
CA ASN A 91 -3.09 12.10 -2.58
C ASN A 91 -3.89 10.96 -1.93
N LYS A 92 -4.63 10.17 -2.72
CA LYS A 92 -5.38 9.01 -2.21
C LYS A 92 -4.66 7.68 -2.44
N HIS A 93 -3.42 7.60 -1.94
CA HIS A 93 -2.64 6.36 -1.95
C HIS A 93 -2.32 5.92 -0.53
N VAL A 94 -2.12 4.61 -0.35
CA VAL A 94 -1.66 4.02 0.90
C VAL A 94 -0.47 3.12 0.63
N LEU A 95 0.57 3.26 1.47
CA LEU A 95 1.76 2.43 1.45
C LEU A 95 1.67 1.38 2.56
N ILE A 96 1.72 0.11 2.20
CA ILE A 96 1.75 -1.02 3.12
C ILE A 96 3.17 -1.55 3.18
N GLN A 97 3.73 -1.60 4.38
CA GLN A 97 4.99 -2.30 4.62
C GLN A 97 4.73 -3.79 4.68
N VAL A 98 5.28 -4.54 3.71
CA VAL A 98 5.04 -5.98 3.61
C VAL A 98 6.23 -6.77 4.09
N ARG A 99 7.43 -6.44 3.58
CA ARG A 99 8.67 -7.13 3.92
C ARG A 99 9.80 -6.12 4.09
N GLN A 100 10.53 -6.23 5.20
CA GLN A 100 11.74 -5.47 5.50
C GLN A 100 12.99 -6.33 5.28
#